data_AF-A0A1V4KFH8-F1
#
_entry.id   AF-A0A1V4KFH8-F1
#
_cell.length_a   1.000
_cell.length_b   1.000
_cell.length_c   1.000
_cell.angle_alpha   90.00
_cell.angle_beta   90.00
_cell.angle_gamma   90.00
#
_symmetry.space_group_name_H-M   'P 1'
#
loop_
_entity.id
_entity.type
_entity.pdbx_description
1 polymer ?
#
loop_
_entity_poly.entity_id
_entity_poly.type
_entity_poly.pdbx_seq_one_letter_code
_entity_poly.pdbx_strand_id
1 'polypeptide(L)'
;MLRNQSFTGDAAATKIVELAKKNREITAETESEKAKVKQLNNKVKELEKELQAAVEKIRSLGGGDDAGIKQSTLKMIEGNLAESPEVKALQEKLTTANFKVMEYRNQLQSAKQELKMTQKLLANEVGEDVNIQSLLTNSGSWRGRAQQILVLQSKVR
;
A
#
# COMPACT_ATOMS: atom_id res chain seq x y z
N MET A 1 26.05 4.95 41.81
CA MET A 1 24.92 4.91 40.86
C MET A 1 25.06 6.07 39.91
N LEU A 2 25.26 5.86 38.60
CA LEU A 2 25.09 6.84 37.51
C LEU A 2 25.62 6.22 36.21
N ARG A 3 24.86 5.29 35.60
CA ARG A 3 25.07 4.86 34.21
C ARG A 3 23.88 3.99 33.77
N ASN A 4 22.84 4.61 33.25
CA ASN A 4 21.77 3.92 32.48
C ASN A 4 20.90 4.90 31.66
N GLN A 5 21.01 6.21 31.85
CA GLN A 5 20.32 7.20 31.00
C GLN A 5 20.97 7.41 29.62
N SER A 6 22.23 7.05 29.43
CA SER A 6 22.95 7.27 28.16
C SER A 6 22.58 6.26 27.06
N PHE A 7 22.24 5.02 27.42
CA PHE A 7 21.98 3.94 26.44
C PHE A 7 20.57 3.99 25.84
N THR A 8 19.56 4.36 26.64
CA THR A 8 18.18 4.54 26.17
C THR A 8 17.99 5.83 25.38
N GLY A 9 18.74 6.89 25.71
CA GLY A 9 18.79 8.12 24.93
C GLY A 9 19.37 7.92 23.53
N ASP A 10 20.38 7.06 23.39
CA ASP A 10 21.05 6.77 22.11
C ASP A 10 20.16 5.93 21.17
N ALA A 11 19.40 4.98 21.73
CA ALA A 11 18.39 4.22 20.99
C ALA A 11 17.22 5.11 20.50
N ALA A 12 16.75 6.04 21.35
CA ALA A 12 15.73 7.01 20.96
C ALA A 12 16.25 8.00 19.91
N ALA A 13 17.48 8.49 20.05
CA ALA A 13 18.12 9.37 19.07
C ALA A 13 18.27 8.69 17.70
N THR A 14 18.71 7.43 17.69
CA THR A 14 18.80 6.63 16.46
C THR A 14 17.44 6.48 15.79
N LYS A 15 16.37 6.22 16.56
CA LYS A 15 15.03 6.08 16.01
C LYS A 15 14.47 7.40 15.46
N ILE A 16 14.76 8.52 16.13
CA ILE A 16 14.39 9.86 15.66
C ILE A 16 15.05 10.15 14.31
N VAL A 17 16.34 9.85 14.16
CA VAL A 17 17.07 10.06 12.90
C VAL A 17 16.51 9.16 11.79
N GLU A 18 16.22 7.89 12.09
CA GLU A 18 15.61 6.96 11.13
C GLU A 18 14.23 7.45 10.66
N LEU A 19 13.36 7.86 11.58
CA LEU A 19 12.05 8.41 11.27
C LEU A 19 12.14 9.73 10.49
N ALA A 20 13.12 10.59 10.82
CA ALA A 20 13.37 11.83 10.08
C ALA A 20 13.82 11.55 8.64
N LYS A 21 14.66 10.54 8.41
CA LYS A 21 15.05 10.10 7.05
C LYS A 21 13.84 9.59 6.27
N LYS A 22 13.04 8.70 6.87
CA LYS A 22 11.81 8.19 6.25
C LYS A 22 10.82 9.31 5.92
N ASN A 23 10.64 10.29 6.81
CA ASN A 23 9.78 11.44 6.54
C ASN A 23 10.27 12.29 5.35
N ARG A 24 11.58 12.48 5.21
CA ARG A 24 12.16 13.19 4.05
C ARG A 24 11.92 12.41 2.75
N GLU A 25 12.14 11.10 2.76
CA GLU A 25 11.89 10.22 1.61
C GLU A 25 10.42 10.25 1.18
N ILE A 26 9.49 10.07 2.14
CA ILE A 26 8.04 10.12 1.88
C ILE A 26 7.62 11.49 1.33
N THR A 27 8.21 12.58 1.83
CA THR A 27 7.92 13.93 1.34
C THR A 27 8.35 14.08 -0.12
N ALA A 28 9.57 13.65 -0.46
CA ALA A 28 10.09 13.71 -1.82
C ALA A 28 9.27 12.86 -2.79
N GLU A 29 8.88 11.65 -2.38
CA GLU A 29 8.04 10.75 -3.19
C GLU A 29 6.64 11.35 -3.42
N THR A 30 6.05 11.95 -2.39
CA THR A 30 4.75 12.64 -2.50
C THR A 30 4.81 13.83 -3.46
N GLU A 31 5.88 14.62 -3.42
CA GLU A 31 6.07 15.75 -4.33
C GLU A 31 6.27 15.30 -5.78
N SER A 32 7.05 14.25 -6.00
CA SER A 32 7.24 13.62 -7.32
C SER A 32 5.91 13.12 -7.89
N GLU A 33 5.10 12.42 -7.10
CA GLU A 33 3.81 11.89 -7.57
C GLU A 33 2.82 13.03 -7.87
N LYS A 34 2.79 14.09 -7.05
CA LYS A 34 2.01 15.30 -7.36
C LYS A 34 2.43 15.94 -8.68
N ALA A 35 3.72 16.01 -8.98
CA ALA A 35 4.22 16.53 -10.24
C ALA A 35 3.77 15.67 -11.42
N LYS A 36 3.84 14.33 -11.29
CA LYS A 36 3.39 13.38 -12.31
C LYS A 36 1.89 13.48 -12.57
N VAL A 37 1.07 13.59 -11.52
CA VAL A 37 -0.38 13.81 -11.63
C VAL A 37 -0.69 15.11 -12.38
N LYS A 38 0.06 16.18 -12.11
CA LYS A 38 -0.11 17.46 -12.84
C LYS A 38 0.25 17.32 -14.32
N GLN A 39 1.34 16.62 -14.65
CA GLN A 39 1.74 16.37 -16.03
C GLN A 39 0.69 15.54 -16.78
N LEU A 40 0.21 14.45 -16.18
CA LEU A 40 -0.82 13.59 -16.78
C LEU A 40 -2.14 14.35 -16.99
N ASN A 41 -2.57 15.15 -16.01
CA ASN A 41 -3.76 16.00 -16.17
C ASN A 41 -3.63 17.01 -17.30
N ASN A 42 -2.45 17.60 -17.48
CA ASN A 42 -2.21 18.50 -18.61
C ASN A 42 -2.28 17.74 -19.94
N LYS A 43 -1.73 16.52 -20.00
CA LYS A 43 -1.77 15.71 -21.22
C LYS A 43 -3.19 15.27 -21.58
N VAL A 44 -4.00 14.91 -20.58
CA VAL A 44 -5.42 14.60 -20.78
C VAL A 44 -6.15 15.80 -21.40
N LYS A 45 -5.98 17.00 -20.83
CA LYS A 45 -6.61 18.22 -21.36
C LYS A 45 -6.16 18.57 -22.78
N GLU A 46 -4.90 18.31 -23.12
CA GLU A 46 -4.37 18.51 -24.47
C GLU A 46 -5.03 17.53 -25.46
N LEU A 47 -5.06 16.24 -25.12
CA LEU A 47 -5.71 15.21 -25.94
C LEU A 47 -7.21 15.46 -26.11
N GLU A 48 -7.91 15.91 -25.06
CA GLU A 48 -9.32 16.30 -25.14
C GLU A 48 -9.54 17.46 -26.13
N LYS A 49 -8.65 18.46 -26.15
CA LYS A 49 -8.71 19.57 -27.12
C LYS A 49 -8.42 19.11 -28.55
N GLU A 50 -7.40 18.27 -28.73
CA GLU A 50 -7.07 17.69 -30.05
C GLU A 50 -8.24 16.86 -30.58
N LEU A 51 -8.90 16.08 -29.72
CA LEU A 51 -10.08 15.30 -30.07
C LEU A 51 -11.24 16.21 -30.49
N GLN A 52 -11.53 17.28 -29.73
CA GLN A 52 -12.56 18.25 -30.11
C GLN A 52 -12.28 18.91 -31.46
N ALA A 53 -11.03 19.33 -31.69
CA ALA A 53 -10.63 19.92 -32.97
C ALA A 53 -10.75 18.94 -34.14
N ALA A 54 -10.42 17.66 -33.93
CA ALA A 54 -10.59 16.61 -34.95
C ALA A 54 -12.08 16.38 -35.28
N VAL A 55 -12.95 16.36 -34.27
CA VAL A 55 -14.40 16.21 -34.44
C VAL A 55 -14.99 17.41 -35.20
N GLU A 56 -14.59 18.63 -34.86
CA GLU A 56 -15.00 19.84 -35.58
C GLU A 56 -14.54 19.85 -37.03
N LYS A 57 -13.29 19.41 -37.29
CA LYS A 57 -12.75 19.29 -38.65
C LYS A 57 -13.55 18.29 -39.49
N ILE A 58 -13.90 17.13 -38.93
CA ILE A 58 -14.77 16.14 -39.59
C ILE A 58 -16.14 16.75 -39.92
N ARG A 59 -16.72 17.52 -38.98
CA ARG A 59 -18.00 18.21 -39.19
C ARG A 59 -17.93 19.29 -40.27
N SER A 60 -16.79 19.99 -40.39
CA SER A 60 -16.58 21.05 -41.39
C SER A 60 -16.34 20.54 -42.81
N LEU A 61 -15.81 19.32 -42.96
CA LEU A 61 -15.53 18.69 -44.25
C LEU A 61 -16.73 17.91 -44.83
N GLY A 62 -17.76 17.64 -44.01
CA GLY A 62 -18.97 16.92 -44.40
C GLY A 62 -20.22 17.80 -44.32
N GLY A 63 -20.43 18.65 -45.33
CA GLY A 63 -21.71 19.30 -45.56
C GLY A 63 -22.67 18.35 -46.28
N GLY A 64 -23.66 17.83 -45.56
CA GLY A 64 -24.74 17.01 -46.15
C GLY A 64 -25.30 16.02 -45.13
N ASP A 65 -26.62 16.04 -45.01
CA ASP A 65 -27.42 15.22 -44.10
C ASP A 65 -27.01 13.73 -44.09
N ASP A 66 -26.51 13.28 -42.95
CA ASP A 66 -26.18 11.87 -42.76
C ASP A 66 -26.23 11.50 -41.27
N ALA A 67 -27.45 11.55 -40.74
CA ALA A 67 -27.76 10.98 -39.43
C ALA A 67 -27.76 9.44 -39.46
N GLY A 68 -27.77 8.83 -40.65
CA GLY A 68 -27.87 7.37 -40.85
C GLY A 68 -26.54 6.62 -40.76
N ILE A 69 -25.47 7.10 -41.41
CA ILE A 69 -24.17 6.39 -41.43
C ILE A 69 -23.39 6.64 -40.14
N LYS A 70 -23.64 7.76 -39.43
CA LYS A 70 -23.00 8.04 -38.13
C LYS A 70 -23.37 7.01 -37.06
N GLN A 71 -24.60 6.49 -37.04
CA GLN A 71 -25.01 5.51 -36.05
C GLN A 71 -24.43 4.10 -36.33
N SER A 72 -24.25 3.72 -37.60
CA SER A 72 -23.61 2.45 -37.95
C SER A 72 -22.08 2.51 -37.80
N THR A 73 -21.47 3.67 -38.09
CA THR A 73 -20.03 3.87 -37.95
C THR A 73 -19.61 4.05 -36.49
N LEU A 74 -20.41 4.74 -35.67
CA LEU A 74 -20.21 4.76 -34.21
C LEU A 74 -20.37 3.37 -33.61
N LYS A 75 -21.40 2.59 -34.00
CA LYS A 75 -21.55 1.21 -33.52
C LYS A 75 -20.40 0.29 -33.95
N MET A 76 -19.84 0.48 -35.15
CA MET A 76 -18.64 -0.26 -35.57
C MET A 76 -17.38 0.17 -34.82
N ILE A 77 -17.20 1.46 -34.54
CA ILE A 77 -16.02 1.97 -33.82
C ILE A 77 -16.10 1.63 -32.32
N GLU A 78 -17.28 1.73 -31.73
CA GLU A 78 -17.56 1.39 -30.33
C GLU A 78 -17.48 -0.14 -30.10
N GLY A 79 -17.90 -0.95 -31.08
CA GLY A 79 -17.64 -2.40 -31.12
C GLY A 79 -16.16 -2.74 -31.31
N ASN A 80 -15.46 -2.08 -32.25
CA ASN A 80 -14.05 -2.37 -32.56
C ASN A 80 -13.06 -1.88 -31.48
N LEU A 81 -13.38 -0.83 -30.72
CA LEU A 81 -12.56 -0.37 -29.59
C LEU A 81 -12.69 -1.31 -28.38
N ALA A 82 -13.90 -1.82 -28.11
CA ALA A 82 -14.11 -2.85 -27.09
C ALA A 82 -13.56 -4.23 -27.50
N GLU A 83 -13.43 -4.50 -28.81
CA GLU A 83 -12.92 -5.76 -29.35
C GLU A 83 -11.44 -5.75 -29.74
N SER A 84 -10.77 -4.61 -29.70
CA SER A 84 -9.33 -4.51 -29.92
C SER A 84 -8.61 -5.50 -28.98
N PRO A 85 -7.74 -6.39 -29.51
CA PRO A 85 -7.02 -7.37 -28.71
C PRO A 85 -6.18 -6.70 -27.62
N GLU A 86 -5.75 -5.47 -27.85
CA GLU A 86 -4.97 -4.69 -26.90
C GLU A 86 -5.82 -4.18 -25.73
N VAL A 87 -7.06 -3.73 -25.98
CA VAL A 87 -8.00 -3.33 -24.93
C VAL A 87 -8.44 -4.53 -24.10
N LYS A 88 -8.70 -5.68 -24.72
CA LYS A 88 -8.98 -6.94 -24.01
C LYS A 88 -7.81 -7.38 -23.14
N ALA A 89 -6.59 -7.37 -23.67
CA ALA A 89 -5.39 -7.72 -22.90
C ALA A 89 -5.15 -6.77 -21.71
N LEU A 90 -5.40 -5.47 -21.89
CA LEU A 90 -5.33 -4.49 -20.80
C LEU A 90 -6.42 -4.71 -19.75
N GLN A 91 -7.65 -5.04 -20.17
CA GLN A 91 -8.76 -5.33 -19.27
C GLN A 91 -8.53 -6.61 -18.45
N GLU A 92 -7.98 -7.66 -19.06
CA GLU A 92 -7.59 -8.90 -18.38
C GLU A 92 -6.46 -8.66 -17.38
N LYS A 93 -5.43 -7.89 -17.77
CA LYS A 93 -4.35 -7.47 -16.85
C LYS A 93 -4.88 -6.66 -15.68
N LEU A 94 -5.79 -5.72 -15.93
CA LEU A 94 -6.43 -4.92 -14.89
C LEU A 94 -7.22 -5.81 -13.92
N THR A 95 -8.00 -6.74 -14.44
CA THR A 95 -8.79 -7.69 -13.64
C THR A 95 -7.88 -8.58 -12.79
N THR A 96 -6.80 -9.11 -13.39
CA THR A 96 -5.80 -9.92 -12.70
C THR A 96 -5.09 -9.13 -11.59
N ALA A 97 -4.72 -7.87 -11.86
CA ALA A 97 -4.09 -7.00 -10.88
C ALA A 97 -5.04 -6.68 -9.72
N ASN A 98 -6.30 -6.35 -10.01
CA ASN A 98 -7.32 -6.10 -8.99
C ASN A 98 -7.55 -7.33 -8.11
N PHE A 99 -7.62 -8.52 -8.71
CA PHE A 99 -7.72 -9.77 -7.96
C PHE A 99 -6.53 -9.98 -7.02
N LYS A 100 -5.30 -9.78 -7.51
CA LYS A 100 -4.09 -9.88 -6.67
C LYS A 100 -4.08 -8.86 -5.53
N VAL A 101 -4.54 -7.63 -5.77
CA VAL A 101 -4.65 -6.61 -4.71
C VAL A 101 -5.62 -7.06 -3.62
N MET A 102 -6.78 -7.62 -4.01
CA MET A 102 -7.73 -8.16 -3.05
C MET A 102 -7.14 -9.34 -2.27
N GLU A 103 -6.43 -10.24 -2.95
CA GLU A 103 -5.77 -11.38 -2.32
C GLU A 103 -4.72 -10.94 -1.30
N TYR A 104 -3.81 -10.03 -1.66
CA TYR A 104 -2.80 -9.51 -0.73
C TYR A 104 -3.41 -8.75 0.44
N ARG A 105 -4.50 -8.02 0.22
CA ARG A 105 -5.24 -7.36 1.31
C ARG A 105 -5.77 -8.38 2.31
N ASN A 106 -6.32 -9.49 1.82
CA ASN A 106 -6.84 -10.56 2.67
C ASN A 106 -5.72 -11.30 3.43
N GLN A 107 -4.62 -11.64 2.75
CA GLN A 107 -3.45 -12.25 3.38
C GLN A 107 -2.86 -11.35 4.47
N LEU A 108 -2.73 -10.04 4.19
CA LEU A 108 -2.25 -9.08 5.18
C LEU A 108 -3.16 -9.00 6.41
N GLN A 109 -4.48 -9.07 6.21
CA GLN A 109 -5.43 -9.06 7.32
C GLN A 109 -5.32 -10.33 8.17
N SER A 110 -5.21 -11.50 7.54
CA SER A 110 -5.01 -12.79 8.21
C SER A 110 -3.70 -12.80 9.00
N ALA A 111 -2.58 -12.41 8.39
CA ALA A 111 -1.29 -12.33 9.07
C ALA A 111 -1.30 -11.36 10.27
N LYS A 112 -2.01 -10.22 10.17
CA LYS A 112 -2.18 -9.30 11.30
C LYS A 112 -2.99 -9.90 12.45
N GLN A 113 -4.00 -10.71 12.15
CA GLN A 113 -4.81 -11.38 13.17
C GLN A 113 -4.00 -12.48 13.87
N GLU A 114 -3.28 -13.29 13.10
CA GLU A 114 -2.37 -14.31 13.64
C GLU A 114 -1.29 -13.67 14.52
N LEU A 115 -0.66 -12.59 14.07
CA LEU A 115 0.34 -11.87 14.87
C LEU A 115 -0.22 -11.38 16.21
N LYS A 116 -1.44 -10.83 16.22
CA LYS A 116 -2.11 -10.43 17.46
C LYS A 116 -2.37 -11.61 18.38
N MET A 117 -2.78 -12.76 17.82
CA MET A 117 -3.00 -13.98 18.61
C MET A 117 -1.70 -14.50 19.20
N THR A 118 -0.63 -14.56 18.41
CA THR A 118 0.71 -14.95 18.87
C THR A 118 1.22 -14.02 19.95
N GLN A 119 1.01 -12.70 19.82
CA GLN A 119 1.38 -11.72 20.86
C GLN A 119 0.62 -11.97 22.17
N LYS A 120 -0.68 -12.29 22.11
CA LYS A 120 -1.46 -12.65 23.31
C LYS A 120 -0.96 -13.93 23.97
N LEU A 121 -0.70 -14.98 23.19
CA LEU A 121 -0.14 -16.23 23.70
C LEU A 121 1.22 -16.02 24.35
N LEU A 122 2.08 -15.19 23.72
CA LEU A 122 3.38 -14.85 24.27
C LEU A 122 3.24 -14.06 25.57
N ALA A 123 2.33 -13.08 25.63
CA ALA A 123 2.04 -12.32 26.86
C ALA A 123 1.63 -13.25 28.02
N ASN A 124 0.86 -14.30 27.75
CA ASN A 124 0.49 -15.29 28.77
C ASN A 124 1.70 -16.09 29.30
N GLU A 125 2.69 -16.36 28.44
CA GLU A 125 3.90 -17.11 28.81
C GLU A 125 4.93 -16.23 29.53
N VAL A 126 5.05 -14.96 29.13
CA VAL A 126 5.97 -14.01 29.79
C VAL A 126 5.34 -13.33 31.00
N GLY A 127 4.02 -13.23 31.09
CA GLY A 127 3.30 -12.48 32.11
C GLY A 127 2.68 -11.19 31.55
N GLU A 128 1.48 -10.86 32.03
CA GLU A 128 0.65 -9.77 31.47
C GLU A 128 1.29 -8.38 31.61
N ASP A 129 2.13 -8.18 32.62
CA ASP A 129 2.81 -6.90 32.89
C ASP A 129 4.11 -6.71 32.08
N VAL A 130 4.46 -7.66 31.21
CA VAL A 130 5.74 -7.68 30.50
C VAL A 130 5.60 -7.11 29.10
N ASN A 131 6.35 -6.04 28.82
CA ASN A 131 6.37 -5.43 27.49
C ASN A 131 7.16 -6.31 26.50
N ILE A 132 6.46 -6.94 25.56
CA ILE A 132 7.09 -7.82 24.55
C ILE A 132 8.17 -7.09 23.73
N GLN A 133 8.03 -5.79 23.46
CA GLN A 133 9.02 -5.03 22.71
C GLN A 133 10.34 -4.86 23.48
N SER A 134 10.30 -4.80 24.82
CA SER A 134 11.52 -4.73 25.63
C SER A 134 12.23 -6.08 25.73
N LEU A 135 11.51 -7.20 25.57
CA LEU A 135 12.11 -8.53 25.48
C LEU A 135 12.90 -8.73 24.18
N LEU A 136 12.46 -8.10 23.08
CA LEU A 136 13.18 -8.14 21.81
C LEU A 136 14.55 -7.42 21.89
N THR A 137 14.66 -6.38 22.70
CA THR A 137 15.91 -5.62 22.86
C THR A 137 16.82 -6.18 23.95
N ASN A 138 16.26 -6.82 24.99
CA ASN A 138 17.01 -7.35 26.14
C ASN A 138 16.60 -8.81 26.48
N SER A 139 16.76 -9.73 25.54
CA SER A 139 16.32 -11.13 25.67
C SER A 139 17.13 -11.97 26.68
N GLY A 140 18.35 -11.56 27.02
CA GLY A 140 19.31 -12.40 27.75
C GLY A 140 19.05 -12.61 29.25
N SER A 141 18.21 -11.78 29.89
CA SER A 141 17.96 -11.85 31.34
C SER A 141 16.54 -12.32 31.70
N TRP A 142 15.67 -12.51 30.70
CA TRP A 142 14.28 -12.85 30.95
C TRP A 142 14.10 -14.37 31.16
N ARG A 143 13.29 -14.75 32.15
CA ARG A 143 12.85 -16.13 32.36
C ARG A 143 11.33 -16.19 32.26
N GLY A 144 10.82 -17.11 31.44
CA GLY A 144 9.38 -17.31 31.27
C GLY A 144 8.68 -17.70 32.57
N ARG A 145 7.36 -17.50 32.62
CA ARG A 145 6.53 -17.77 33.80
C ARG A 145 6.62 -19.22 34.24
N ALA A 146 6.64 -20.17 33.31
CA ALA A 146 6.80 -21.59 33.63
C ALA A 146 8.09 -21.89 34.40
N GLN A 147 9.23 -21.30 33.99
CA GLN A 147 10.50 -21.45 34.69
C GLN A 147 10.49 -20.77 36.05
N GLN A 148 9.89 -19.59 36.18
CA GLN A 148 9.74 -18.90 37.46
C GLN A 148 8.95 -19.74 38.46
N ILE A 149 7.83 -20.34 38.03
CA ILE A 149 7.01 -21.25 38.84
C ILE A 149 7.85 -22.43 39.33
N LEU A 150 8.57 -23.11 38.43
CA LEU A 150 9.43 -24.24 38.80
C LEU A 150 10.49 -23.86 39.84
N VAL A 151 11.15 -22.71 39.67
CA VAL A 151 12.14 -22.22 40.63
C VAL A 151 11.49 -21.92 41.99
N LEU A 152 10.32 -21.30 42.03
CA LEU A 152 9.60 -21.02 43.28
C LEU A 152 9.18 -22.31 43.98
N GLN A 153 8.65 -23.29 43.25
CA GLN A 153 8.29 -24.59 43.78
C GLN A 153 9.49 -25.33 44.40
N SER A 154 10.69 -25.19 43.81
CA SER A 154 11.90 -25.81 44.36
C SER A 154 12.35 -25.22 45.71
N LYS A 155 11.94 -23.98 46.02
CA LYS A 155 12.32 -23.25 47.25
C LYS A 155 11.35 -23.43 48.41
N VAL A 156 10.18 -24.02 48.17
CA VAL A 156 9.11 -24.24 49.16
C VAL A 156 9.12 -25.69 49.69
N ARG A 157 10.11 -26.50 49.29
CA ARG A 157 10.36 -27.83 49.87
C ARG A 157 11.12 -27.75 51.18
#